data_AF-A0ABD2NUB9-F1
#
_entry.id   AF-A0ABD2NUB9-F1
#
_cell.length_a   1.000
_cell.length_b   1.000
_cell.length_c   1.000
_cell.angle_alpha   90.00
_cell.angle_beta   90.00
_cell.angle_gamma   90.00
#
_symmetry.space_group_name_H-M   'P 1'
#
loop_
_entity.id
_entity.type
_entity.pdbx_description
1 polymer ?
#
loop_
_entity_poly.entity_id
_entity_poly.type
_entity_poly.pdbx_seq_one_letter_code
_entity_poly.pdbx_strand_id
1 'polypeptide(L)'
;MANTIAILESRINVLENQIIGNCTEVEDVMTVTEALLQAQTMISSALSCRDSITSVLDSMVIINEYLDPMYPEEMVDVDCKTTYLLEAYDALKYSYGVLGKSFKGFEKMLDSENIKKLVENGDRIETASAENIEIYEMSKAITQNVFKLLISYNDLMETIKMLFRQMNMLLSNMEIDEQPVINPEE
;
A
#
# COMPACT_ATOMS: atom_id res chain seq x y z
N MET A 1 53.40 29.30 -57.88
CA MET A 1 52.27 29.72 -57.01
C MET A 1 51.06 28.79 -57.11
N ALA A 2 50.70 28.23 -58.28
CA ALA A 2 49.56 27.31 -58.38
C ALA A 2 49.76 25.95 -57.66
N ASN A 3 50.98 25.40 -57.69
CA ASN A 3 51.26 24.07 -57.13
C ASN A 3 51.23 24.04 -55.59
N THR A 4 51.57 25.16 -54.94
CA THR A 4 51.50 25.30 -53.47
C THR A 4 50.07 25.41 -52.96
N ILE A 5 49.17 26.03 -53.74
CA ILE A 5 47.75 26.16 -53.38
C ILE A 5 47.07 24.80 -53.44
N ALA A 6 47.32 24.02 -54.49
CA ALA A 6 46.75 22.67 -54.63
C ALA A 6 47.17 21.71 -53.50
N ILE A 7 48.41 21.81 -53.03
CA ILE A 7 48.89 21.01 -51.88
C ILE A 7 48.21 21.45 -50.58
N LEU A 8 47.99 22.76 -50.39
CA LEU A 8 47.27 23.27 -49.22
C LEU A 8 45.81 22.82 -49.24
N GLU A 9 45.11 22.92 -50.38
CA GLU A 9 43.72 22.47 -50.51
C GLU A 9 43.58 20.97 -50.24
N SER A 10 44.50 20.14 -50.75
CA SER A 10 44.50 18.71 -50.46
C SER A 10 44.68 18.42 -48.98
N ARG A 11 45.57 19.14 -48.29
CA ARG A 11 45.79 18.97 -46.85
C ARG A 11 44.61 19.47 -46.01
N ILE A 12 44.00 20.59 -46.41
CA ILE A 12 42.81 21.13 -45.74
C ILE A 12 41.66 20.13 -45.85
N ASN A 13 41.43 19.57 -47.04
CA ASN A 13 40.37 18.59 -47.26
C ASN A 13 40.58 17.30 -46.42
N VAL A 14 41.84 16.86 -46.25
CA VAL A 14 42.15 15.75 -45.34
C VAL A 14 41.86 16.11 -43.88
N LEU A 15 42.18 17.33 -43.45
CA LEU A 15 41.93 17.78 -42.08
C LEU A 15 40.44 17.98 -41.79
N GLU A 16 39.66 18.52 -42.74
CA GLU A 16 38.21 18.68 -42.62
C GLU A 16 37.52 17.32 -42.51
N ASN A 17 37.91 16.34 -43.35
CA ASN A 17 37.41 14.97 -43.26
C ASN A 17 37.75 14.27 -41.93
N GLN A 18 38.90 14.58 -41.31
CA GLN A 18 39.29 13.97 -40.04
C GLN A 18 38.59 14.59 -38.82
N ILE A 19 38.33 15.89 -38.85
CA ILE A 19 37.78 16.63 -37.71
C ILE A 19 36.25 16.63 -37.72
N ILE A 20 35.64 16.89 -38.87
CA ILE A 20 34.18 17.02 -39.02
C ILE A 20 33.56 15.71 -39.48
N GLY A 21 34.33 14.86 -40.18
CA GLY A 21 33.79 13.65 -40.80
C GLY A 21 32.70 13.97 -41.82
N ASN A 22 31.83 12.99 -42.09
CA ASN A 22 30.75 13.09 -43.09
C ASN A 22 29.46 13.75 -42.52
N CYS A 23 29.58 14.60 -41.51
CA CYS A 23 28.47 15.24 -40.82
C CYS A 23 28.18 16.63 -41.42
N THR A 24 27.06 16.75 -42.13
CA THR A 24 26.65 17.96 -42.86
C THR A 24 25.96 19.04 -42.00
N GLU A 25 25.71 18.78 -40.71
CA GLU A 25 24.98 19.69 -39.83
C GLU A 25 25.80 19.93 -38.55
N VAL A 26 26.40 21.12 -38.46
CA VAL A 26 27.17 21.58 -37.30
C VAL A 26 26.23 22.41 -36.42
N GLU A 27 25.33 21.74 -35.70
CA GLU A 27 24.42 22.43 -34.76
C GLU A 27 24.98 22.58 -33.34
N ASP A 28 26.11 21.96 -33.02
CA ASP A 28 26.79 22.20 -31.74
C ASP A 28 28.31 22.27 -31.95
N VAL A 29 28.84 23.50 -32.03
CA VAL A 29 30.28 23.76 -32.26
C VAL A 29 31.03 23.57 -30.94
N MET A 30 31.03 22.35 -30.42
CA MET A 30 31.96 21.98 -29.36
C MET A 30 33.34 21.89 -29.99
N THR A 31 34.31 22.68 -29.53
CA THR A 31 35.67 22.56 -30.05
C THR A 31 36.20 21.16 -29.73
N VAL A 32 36.95 20.52 -30.63
CA VAL A 32 37.51 19.17 -30.39
C VAL A 32 38.29 19.11 -29.07
N THR A 33 38.90 20.22 -28.69
CA THR A 33 39.57 20.41 -27.41
C THR A 33 38.63 20.36 -26.21
N GLU A 34 37.44 20.95 -26.29
CA GLU A 34 36.43 20.87 -25.23
C GLU A 34 35.82 19.47 -25.16
N ALA A 35 35.54 18.82 -26.30
CA ALA A 35 35.05 17.45 -26.33
C ALA A 35 36.06 16.46 -25.72
N LEU A 36 37.35 16.64 -26.03
CA LEU A 36 38.43 15.85 -25.44
C LEU A 36 38.57 16.13 -23.93
N LEU A 37 38.45 17.39 -23.51
CA LEU A 37 38.49 17.77 -22.10
C LEU A 37 37.30 17.19 -21.32
N GLN A 38 36.11 17.19 -21.92
CA GLN A 38 34.91 16.60 -21.34
C GLN A 38 35.06 15.09 -21.22
N ALA A 39 35.53 14.40 -22.27
CA ALA A 39 35.80 12.96 -22.23
C ALA A 39 36.84 12.62 -21.15
N GLN A 40 37.93 13.40 -21.05
CA GLN A 40 38.94 13.22 -20.02
C GLN A 40 38.36 13.45 -18.61
N THR A 41 37.48 14.43 -18.45
CA THR A 41 36.81 14.72 -17.18
C THR A 41 35.87 13.59 -16.78
N MET A 42 35.10 13.05 -17.73
CA MET A 42 34.21 11.90 -17.52
C MET A 42 34.99 10.62 -17.19
N ILE A 43 36.11 10.37 -17.87
CA ILE A 43 36.98 9.22 -17.57
C ILE A 43 37.60 9.37 -16.18
N SER A 44 38.08 10.57 -15.83
CA SER A 44 38.69 10.83 -14.53
C SER A 44 37.68 10.72 -13.38
N SER A 45 36.44 11.20 -13.58
CA SER A 45 35.37 11.07 -12.58
C SER A 45 34.92 9.63 -12.41
N ALA A 46 34.81 8.87 -13.50
CA ALA A 46 34.50 7.44 -13.46
C ALA A 46 35.60 6.65 -12.73
N LEU A 47 36.88 6.96 -12.98
CA LEU A 47 38.00 6.32 -12.30
C LEU A 47 38.01 6.64 -10.80
N SER A 48 37.81 7.91 -10.43
CA SER A 48 37.72 8.34 -9.03
C SER A 48 36.54 7.71 -8.29
N CYS A 49 35.39 7.56 -8.96
CA CYS A 49 34.23 6.88 -8.38
C CYS A 49 34.52 5.39 -8.13
N ARG A 50 35.17 4.72 -9.09
CA ARG A 50 35.59 3.32 -8.93
C ARG A 50 36.57 3.16 -7.78
N ASP A 51 37.58 4.01 -7.67
CA ASP A 51 38.59 3.91 -6.61
C ASP A 51 37.96 4.18 -5.23
N SER A 52 36.99 5.10 -5.14
CA SER A 52 36.20 5.33 -3.93
C SER A 52 35.33 4.13 -3.55
N ILE A 53 34.64 3.51 -4.52
CA ILE A 53 33.83 2.31 -4.27
C ILE A 53 34.72 1.14 -3.84
N THR A 54 35.89 0.99 -4.46
CA THR A 54 36.85 -0.09 -4.12
C THR A 54 37.38 0.12 -2.71
N SER A 55 37.73 1.34 -2.32
CA SER A 55 38.17 1.66 -0.96
C SER A 55 37.08 1.42 0.10
N VAL A 56 35.82 1.71 -0.23
CA VAL A 56 34.68 1.41 0.65
C VAL A 56 34.47 -0.10 0.74
N LEU A 57 34.62 -0.84 -0.36
CA LEU A 57 34.50 -2.30 -0.37
C LEU A 57 35.59 -2.95 0.48
N ASP A 58 36.84 -2.51 0.35
CA ASP A 58 37.97 -2.97 1.17
C ASP A 58 37.73 -2.67 2.66
N SER A 59 37.20 -1.48 2.97
CA SER A 59 36.82 -1.11 4.34
C SER A 59 35.67 -1.97 4.88
N MET A 60 34.72 -2.37 4.03
CA MET A 60 33.60 -3.24 4.40
C MET A 60 34.06 -4.66 4.72
N VAL A 61 35.07 -5.18 3.99
CA VAL A 61 35.71 -6.46 4.31
C VAL A 61 36.34 -6.41 5.71
N ILE A 62 37.07 -5.34 6.02
CA ILE A 62 37.69 -5.13 7.33
C ILE A 62 36.61 -5.03 8.42
N ILE A 63 35.55 -4.25 8.21
CA ILE A 63 34.44 -4.12 9.18
C ILE A 63 33.77 -5.47 9.42
N ASN A 64 33.57 -6.28 8.37
CA ASN A 64 33.01 -7.62 8.48
C ASN A 64 33.92 -8.55 9.29
N GLU A 65 35.23 -8.39 9.19
CA GLU A 65 36.21 -9.10 10.02
C GLU A 65 36.12 -8.68 11.50
N TYR A 66 35.94 -7.38 11.79
CA TYR A 66 35.72 -6.89 13.15
C TYR A 66 34.37 -7.30 13.77
N LEU A 67 33.37 -7.58 12.94
CA LEU A 67 32.05 -8.05 13.37
C LEU A 67 31.98 -9.58 13.55
N ASP A 68 33.03 -10.31 13.17
CA ASP A 68 33.13 -11.74 13.45
C ASP A 68 33.27 -11.95 14.97
N PRO A 69 32.36 -12.71 15.62
CA PRO A 69 32.43 -12.99 17.05
C PRO A 69 33.73 -13.71 17.49
N MET A 70 34.50 -14.28 16.57
CA MET A 70 35.80 -14.91 16.84
C MET A 70 36.99 -13.92 16.79
N TYR A 71 36.87 -12.78 16.10
CA TYR A 71 37.94 -11.80 15.95
C TYR A 71 38.39 -11.11 17.27
N PRO A 72 37.49 -10.72 18.20
CA PRO A 72 37.91 -10.15 19.48
C PRO A 72 38.40 -11.21 20.48
N GLU A 73 38.29 -12.50 20.17
CA GLU A 73 38.65 -13.55 21.13
C GLU A 73 40.17 -13.64 21.33
N GLU A 74 40.96 -13.28 20.31
CA GLU A 74 42.43 -13.31 20.30
C GLU A 74 43.12 -12.01 20.80
N MET A 75 42.42 -10.87 20.79
CA MET A 75 42.99 -9.54 21.06
C MET A 75 42.60 -8.93 22.43
N VAL A 76 41.57 -9.45 23.10
CA VAL A 76 41.09 -8.87 24.36
C VAL A 76 41.61 -9.67 25.55
N ASP A 77 42.39 -9.00 26.39
CA ASP A 77 42.92 -9.52 27.65
C ASP A 77 41.79 -10.05 28.55
N VAL A 78 42.05 -11.15 29.25
CA VAL A 78 41.06 -11.85 30.09
C VAL A 78 40.53 -10.91 31.18
N ASP A 79 41.37 -10.01 31.69
CA ASP A 79 41.00 -9.01 32.70
C ASP A 79 40.00 -7.97 32.15
N CYS A 80 40.11 -7.59 30.86
CA CYS A 80 39.10 -6.74 30.21
C CYS A 80 37.77 -7.47 30.02
N LYS A 81 37.79 -8.76 29.65
CA LYS A 81 36.57 -9.57 29.53
C LYS A 81 35.86 -9.71 30.87
N THR A 82 36.61 -9.93 31.97
CA THR A 82 36.01 -10.01 33.31
C THR A 82 35.42 -8.69 33.77
N THR A 83 36.10 -7.56 33.51
CA THR A 83 35.60 -6.22 33.86
C THR A 83 34.32 -5.89 33.08
N TYR A 84 34.33 -6.13 31.76
CA TYR A 84 33.15 -5.96 30.92
C TYR A 84 31.98 -6.83 31.37
N LEU A 85 32.25 -8.10 31.72
CA LEU A 85 31.23 -9.00 32.24
C LEU A 85 30.66 -8.51 33.57
N LEU A 86 31.50 -7.97 34.46
CA LEU A 86 31.06 -7.40 35.75
C LEU A 86 30.19 -6.16 35.56
N GLU A 87 30.55 -5.27 34.63
CA GLU A 87 29.74 -4.09 34.30
C GLU A 87 28.42 -4.49 33.61
N ALA A 88 28.45 -5.46 32.70
CA ALA A 88 27.28 -5.97 32.00
C ALA A 88 26.39 -6.88 32.88
N TYR A 89 26.92 -7.39 34.01
CA TYR A 89 26.22 -8.35 34.86
C TYR A 89 24.92 -7.78 35.44
N ASP A 90 24.91 -6.51 35.86
CA ASP A 90 23.71 -5.89 36.42
C ASP A 90 22.62 -5.71 35.36
N ALA A 91 23.00 -5.33 34.14
CA ALA A 91 22.08 -5.25 33.00
C ALA A 91 21.55 -6.63 32.60
N LEU A 92 22.41 -7.65 32.58
CA LEU A 92 22.05 -9.03 32.26
C LEU A 92 21.12 -9.62 33.34
N LYS A 93 21.41 -9.38 34.62
CA LYS A 93 20.59 -9.81 35.75
C LYS A 93 19.23 -9.13 35.75
N TYR A 94 19.17 -7.85 35.41
CA TYR A 94 17.91 -7.13 35.22
C TYR A 94 17.11 -7.74 34.06
N SER A 95 17.74 -7.94 32.91
CA SER A 95 17.11 -8.55 31.73
C SER A 95 16.58 -9.95 32.02
N TYR A 96 17.37 -10.80 32.68
CA TYR A 96 16.96 -12.13 33.09
C TYR A 96 15.81 -12.10 34.12
N GLY A 97 15.83 -11.14 35.05
CA GLY A 97 14.75 -10.95 36.01
C GLY A 97 13.43 -10.51 35.37
N VAL A 98 13.50 -9.62 34.38
CA VAL A 98 12.32 -9.18 33.60
C VAL A 98 11.82 -10.33 32.72
N LEU A 99 12.71 -11.00 32.00
CA LEU A 99 12.38 -12.11 31.13
C LEU A 99 11.77 -13.27 31.92
N GLY A 100 12.35 -13.63 33.06
CA GLY A 100 11.82 -14.68 33.94
C GLY A 100 10.46 -14.34 34.54
N LYS A 101 10.21 -13.08 34.92
CA LYS A 101 8.89 -12.64 35.40
C LYS A 101 7.85 -12.68 34.28
N SER A 102 8.19 -12.17 33.10
CA SER A 102 7.31 -12.17 31.93
C SER A 102 7.02 -13.60 31.49
N PHE A 103 8.04 -14.44 31.35
CA PHE A 103 7.90 -15.84 30.93
C PHE A 103 7.04 -16.65 31.92
N LYS A 104 7.24 -16.47 33.23
CA LYS A 104 6.40 -17.13 34.26
C LYS A 104 4.95 -16.62 34.26
N GLY A 105 4.73 -15.36 33.85
CA GLY A 105 3.40 -14.82 33.60
C GLY A 105 2.74 -15.46 32.37
N PHE A 106 3.51 -15.63 31.29
CA PHE A 106 3.04 -16.27 30.05
C PHE A 106 2.80 -17.76 30.22
N GLU A 107 3.63 -18.49 30.98
CA GLU A 107 3.46 -19.92 31.24
C GLU A 107 2.09 -20.20 31.87
N LYS A 108 1.67 -19.41 32.87
CA LYS A 108 0.33 -19.52 33.47
C LYS A 108 -0.81 -19.16 32.52
N MET A 109 -0.56 -18.28 31.56
CA MET A 109 -1.55 -17.88 30.56
C MET A 109 -1.69 -18.94 29.46
N LEU A 110 -0.56 -19.48 29.01
CA LEU A 110 -0.44 -20.55 28.01
C LEU A 110 -1.01 -21.87 28.51
N ASP A 111 -0.79 -22.20 29.79
CA ASP A 111 -1.37 -23.39 30.41
C ASP A 111 -2.79 -23.16 30.94
N SER A 112 -3.36 -21.97 30.72
CA SER A 112 -4.74 -21.72 31.11
C SER A 112 -5.67 -22.63 30.32
N GLU A 113 -6.47 -23.39 31.06
CA GLU A 113 -7.47 -24.32 30.55
C GLU A 113 -8.45 -23.63 29.57
N ASN A 114 -8.57 -22.30 29.66
CA ASN A 114 -9.38 -21.47 28.77
C ASN A 114 -8.88 -21.46 27.33
N ILE A 115 -7.56 -21.49 27.09
CA ILE A 115 -7.03 -21.54 25.72
C ILE A 115 -7.27 -22.93 25.11
N LYS A 116 -7.12 -24.00 25.92
CA LYS A 116 -7.45 -25.38 25.50
C LYS A 116 -8.94 -25.51 25.19
N LYS A 117 -9.81 -24.97 26.05
CA LYS A 117 -11.26 -24.91 25.84
C LYS A 117 -11.66 -24.04 24.65
N LEU A 118 -10.89 -23.02 24.29
CA LEU A 118 -11.18 -22.20 23.12
C LEU A 118 -10.99 -22.98 21.82
N VAL A 119 -9.89 -23.76 21.74
CA VAL A 119 -9.65 -24.65 20.60
C VAL A 119 -10.71 -25.75 20.54
N GLU A 120 -11.07 -26.35 21.68
CA GLU A 120 -12.11 -27.37 21.77
C GLU A 120 -13.51 -26.85 21.41
N ASN A 121 -13.81 -25.59 21.76
CA ASN A 121 -15.07 -24.94 21.38
C ASN A 121 -15.03 -24.30 19.99
N GLY A 122 -13.91 -24.36 19.27
CA GLY A 122 -13.77 -23.80 17.92
C GLY A 122 -14.81 -24.37 16.96
N ASP A 123 -14.96 -25.70 16.94
CA ASP A 123 -15.94 -26.40 16.09
C ASP A 123 -17.39 -26.00 16.43
N ARG A 124 -17.67 -25.74 17.71
CA ARG A 124 -18.99 -25.28 18.16
C ARG A 124 -19.26 -23.84 17.73
N ILE A 125 -18.24 -22.99 17.74
CA ILE A 125 -18.33 -21.61 17.25
C ILE A 125 -18.53 -21.60 15.73
N GLU A 126 -17.83 -22.46 15.01
CA GLU A 126 -18.00 -22.62 13.56
C GLU A 126 -19.43 -23.08 13.22
N THR A 127 -19.91 -24.11 13.91
CA THR A 127 -21.29 -24.61 13.74
C THR A 127 -22.31 -23.52 14.06
N ALA A 128 -22.17 -22.83 15.19
CA ALA A 128 -23.05 -21.73 15.57
C ALA A 128 -22.99 -20.56 14.58
N SER A 129 -21.82 -20.29 13.98
CA SER A 129 -21.67 -19.27 12.95
C SER A 129 -22.40 -19.65 11.67
N ALA A 130 -22.34 -20.92 11.26
CA ALA A 130 -23.08 -21.42 10.11
C ALA A 130 -24.60 -21.34 10.32
N GLU A 131 -25.09 -21.78 11.49
CA GLU A 131 -26.50 -21.66 11.87
C GLU A 131 -26.96 -20.19 11.91
N ASN A 132 -26.12 -19.28 12.42
CA ASN A 132 -26.46 -17.86 12.49
C ASN A 132 -26.57 -17.20 11.09
N ILE A 133 -25.79 -17.66 10.11
CA ILE A 133 -25.93 -17.23 8.71
C ILE A 133 -27.28 -17.67 8.15
N GLU A 134 -27.68 -18.93 8.38
CA GLU A 134 -28.97 -19.45 7.93
C GLU A 134 -30.14 -18.69 8.56
N ILE A 135 -30.08 -18.43 9.87
CA ILE A 135 -31.08 -17.62 10.59
C ILE A 135 -31.15 -16.21 10.03
N TYR A 136 -30.00 -15.61 9.70
CA TYR A 136 -29.95 -14.27 9.11
C TYR A 136 -30.62 -14.22 7.73
N GLU A 137 -30.36 -15.21 6.87
CA GLU A 137 -31.00 -15.32 5.55
C GLU A 137 -32.51 -15.52 5.68
N MET A 138 -32.95 -16.40 6.58
CA MET A 138 -34.36 -16.63 6.86
C MET A 138 -35.05 -15.36 7.37
N SER A 139 -34.41 -14.65 8.29
CA SER A 139 -34.91 -13.37 8.82
C SER A 139 -35.10 -12.35 7.70
N LYS A 140 -34.09 -12.20 6.84
CA LYS A 140 -34.14 -11.29 5.68
C LYS A 140 -35.28 -11.65 4.72
N ALA A 141 -35.48 -12.94 4.43
CA ALA A 141 -36.57 -13.40 3.58
C ALA A 141 -37.94 -13.09 4.18
N ILE A 142 -38.11 -13.32 5.49
CA ILE A 142 -39.35 -12.97 6.21
C ILE A 142 -39.60 -11.47 6.17
N THR A 143 -38.59 -10.64 6.46
CA THR A 143 -38.72 -9.18 6.39
C THR A 143 -39.15 -8.70 5.01
N GLN A 144 -38.57 -9.26 3.94
CA GLN A 144 -38.97 -8.92 2.57
C GLN A 144 -40.41 -9.32 2.27
N ASN A 145 -40.87 -10.49 2.73
CA ASN A 145 -42.25 -10.93 2.54
C ASN A 145 -43.24 -10.05 3.31
N VAL A 146 -42.92 -9.68 4.55
CA VAL A 146 -43.73 -8.73 5.34
C VAL A 146 -43.81 -7.38 4.65
N PHE A 147 -42.69 -6.89 4.12
CA PHE A 147 -42.65 -5.62 3.39
C PHE A 147 -43.52 -5.65 2.13
N LYS A 148 -43.45 -6.73 1.35
CA LYS A 148 -44.33 -6.94 0.18
C LYS A 148 -45.80 -6.94 0.58
N LEU A 149 -46.15 -7.66 1.65
CA LEU A 149 -47.52 -7.72 2.15
C LEU A 149 -48.01 -6.34 2.60
N LEU A 150 -47.15 -5.54 3.24
CA LEU A 150 -47.46 -4.18 3.66
C LEU A 150 -47.73 -3.26 2.46
N ILE A 151 -46.92 -3.37 1.40
CA ILE A 151 -47.16 -2.65 0.14
C ILE A 151 -48.52 -3.05 -0.44
N SER A 152 -48.79 -4.35 -0.61
CA SER A 152 -50.07 -4.82 -1.15
C SER A 152 -51.27 -4.41 -0.30
N TYR A 153 -51.12 -4.37 1.02
CA TYR A 153 -52.14 -3.86 1.93
C TYR A 153 -52.39 -2.36 1.72
N ASN A 154 -51.33 -1.58 1.54
CA ASN A 154 -51.44 -0.15 1.27
C ASN A 154 -52.16 0.11 -0.06
N ASP A 155 -51.77 -0.61 -1.13
CA ASP A 155 -52.41 -0.52 -2.45
C ASP A 155 -53.90 -0.87 -2.39
N LEU A 156 -54.26 -1.94 -1.66
CA LEU A 156 -55.66 -2.30 -1.44
C LEU A 156 -56.40 -1.21 -0.67
N MET A 157 -55.79 -0.64 0.36
CA MET A 157 -56.40 0.43 1.14
C MET A 157 -56.61 1.70 0.31
N GLU A 158 -55.68 2.06 -0.57
CA GLU A 158 -55.86 3.16 -1.54
C GLU A 158 -57.01 2.87 -2.51
N THR A 159 -57.07 1.66 -3.05
CA THR A 159 -58.16 1.23 -3.93
C THR A 159 -59.52 1.33 -3.24
N ILE A 160 -59.61 0.88 -1.98
CA ILE A 160 -60.82 0.98 -1.16
C ILE A 160 -61.20 2.45 -0.93
N LYS A 161 -60.23 3.31 -0.58
CA LYS A 161 -60.47 4.76 -0.43
C LYS A 161 -61.00 5.38 -1.73
N MET A 162 -60.45 4.99 -2.87
CA MET A 162 -60.89 5.47 -4.18
C MET A 162 -62.32 5.01 -4.50
N LEU A 163 -62.64 3.74 -4.23
CA LEU A 163 -63.98 3.18 -4.39
C LEU A 163 -65.00 3.95 -3.54
N PHE A 164 -64.70 4.19 -2.26
CA PHE A 164 -65.59 4.96 -1.39
C PHE A 164 -65.80 6.40 -1.86
N ARG A 165 -64.75 7.05 -2.41
CA ARG A 165 -64.90 8.38 -3.02
C ARG A 165 -65.83 8.35 -4.22
N GLN A 166 -65.66 7.37 -5.12
CA GLN A 166 -66.53 7.21 -6.29
C GLN A 166 -67.98 6.94 -5.88
N MET A 167 -68.19 6.09 -4.88
CA MET A 167 -69.51 5.78 -4.36
C MET A 167 -70.18 7.01 -3.74
N ASN A 168 -69.44 7.82 -2.98
CA ASN A 168 -69.94 9.09 -2.45
C ASN A 168 -70.25 10.11 -3.54
N MET A 169 -69.43 10.21 -4.59
CA MET A 169 -69.74 11.06 -5.74
C MET A 169 -71.02 10.63 -6.45
N LEU A 170 -71.19 9.31 -6.65
CA LEU A 170 -72.38 8.76 -7.27
C LEU A 170 -73.64 8.99 -6.44
N LEU A 171 -73.56 8.80 -5.10
CA LEU A 171 -74.64 9.14 -4.18
C LEU A 171 -74.97 10.64 -4.20
N SER A 172 -73.97 11.51 -4.14
CA SER A 172 -74.18 12.97 -4.19
C SER A 172 -74.80 13.40 -5.52
N ASN A 173 -74.41 12.81 -6.65
CA ASN A 173 -75.04 13.09 -7.94
C ASN A 173 -76.51 12.66 -7.97
N MET A 174 -76.84 11.49 -7.40
CA MET A 174 -78.24 11.04 -7.30
C MET A 174 -79.07 11.92 -6.35
N GLU A 175 -78.49 12.36 -5.23
CA GLU A 175 -79.14 13.31 -4.31
C GLU A 175 -79.41 14.67 -4.97
N ILE A 176 -78.49 15.16 -5.81
CA ILE A 176 -78.68 16.40 -6.58
C ILE A 176 -79.78 16.24 -7.64
N ASP A 177 -79.84 15.08 -8.31
CA ASP A 177 -80.87 14.79 -9.32
C ASP A 177 -82.26 14.61 -8.69
N GLU A 178 -82.33 14.16 -7.43
CA GLU A 178 -83.57 14.06 -6.64
C GLU A 178 -83.96 15.36 -5.92
N GLN A 179 -83.12 16.40 -5.89
CA GLN A 179 -83.53 17.69 -5.34
C GLN A 179 -84.54 18.38 -6.27
N PRO A 180 -85.76 18.68 -5.81
CA PRO A 180 -86.72 19.40 -6.63
C PRO A 180 -86.21 20.82 -6.92
N VAL A 181 -86.25 21.22 -8.19
CA VAL A 181 -86.08 22.61 -8.62
C VAL A 181 -87.17 23.43 -7.95
N ILE A 182 -86.86 24.05 -6.80
CA ILE A 182 -87.70 25.10 -6.22
C ILE A 182 -87.52 26.31 -7.13
N ASN A 183 -88.44 26.46 -8.07
CA ASN A 183 -88.55 27.62 -8.93
C ASN A 183 -88.97 28.81 -8.05
N PRO A 184 -88.15 29.86 -7.86
CA PRO A 184 -88.53 30.99 -7.03
C PRO A 184 -89.20 32.07 -7.88
N GLU A 185 -90.26 31.73 -8.62
CA GLU A 185 -91.18 32.70 -9.24
C GLU A 185 -92.58 32.07 -9.36
N GLU A 186 -93.44 32.34 -8.38
CA GLU A 186 -94.88 32.65 -8.51
C GLU A 186 -95.42 33.22 -7.18
#